data_AF-A0A6J4XDR0-F1
#
_entry.id   AF-A0A6J4XDR0-F1
#
_cell.length_a   1.000
_cell.length_b   1.000
_cell.length_c   1.000
_cell.angle_alpha   90.00
_cell.angle_beta   90.00
_cell.angle_gamma   90.00
#
_symmetry.space_group_name_H-M   'P 1'
#
loop_
_entity.id
_entity.type
_entity.pdbx_description
1 polymer ?
#
loop_
_entity_poly.entity_id
_entity_poly.type
_entity_poly.pdbx_seq_one_letter_code
_entity_poly.pdbx_strand_id
1 'polypeptide(L)'
;MTLTYVGIGIGQQFINFGNAGGRNVFFIAALLFSLSHIPVAVTRSVHPELPEPERYTFKALFKKAPVGMSGCFAAGLINSAFFSMAPVFGTEIDLSVFQLSWFMSITVFGGFTVQWIIGIVSDR
;
A
#
# COMPACT_ATOMS: atom_id res chain seq x y z
N MET A 1 -1.44 3.99 -8.90
CA MET A 1 -0.29 3.41 -8.17
C MET A 1 0.60 4.48 -7.56
N THR A 2 1.03 5.50 -8.31
CA THR A 2 1.88 6.60 -7.79
C THR A 2 1.32 7.30 -6.55
N LEU A 3 0.04 7.71 -6.57
CA LEU A 3 -0.59 8.33 -5.38
C LEU A 3 -0.58 7.42 -4.15
N THR A 4 -0.79 6.11 -4.34
CA THR A 4 -0.79 5.13 -3.26
C THR A 4 0.58 4.98 -2.62
N TYR A 5 1.63 4.86 -3.44
CA TYR A 5 3.02 4.76 -2.94
C TYR A 5 3.47 6.04 -2.23
N VAL A 6 3.10 7.21 -2.77
CA VAL A 6 3.37 8.50 -2.13
C VAL A 6 2.64 8.59 -0.78
N GLY A 7 1.36 8.19 -0.73
CA GLY A 7 0.58 8.17 0.51
C GLY A 7 1.18 7.24 1.57
N ILE A 8 1.54 6.01 1.19
CA ILE A 8 2.17 5.04 2.11
C ILE A 8 3.54 5.54 2.58
N GLY A 9 4.36 6.09 1.68
CA GLY A 9 5.71 6.56 1.96
C GLY A 9 5.75 7.79 2.88
N ILE A 10 4.90 8.79 2.62
CA ILE A 10 4.73 9.96 3.49
C ILE A 10 4.07 9.55 4.81
N GLY A 11 3.12 8.60 4.77
CA GLY A 11 2.44 8.04 5.94
C GLY A 11 3.39 7.55 7.03
N GLN A 12 4.53 6.94 6.66
CA GLN A 12 5.52 6.47 7.64
C GLN A 12 6.08 7.59 8.52
N GLN A 13 6.17 8.82 7.99
CA GLN A 13 6.72 9.96 8.72
C GLN A 13 5.79 10.46 9.83
N PHE A 14 4.49 10.15 9.76
CA PHE A 14 3.54 10.50 10.82
C PHE A 14 3.82 9.78 12.15
N ILE A 15 4.56 8.67 12.11
CA ILE A 15 5.02 7.98 13.32
C ILE A 15 6.00 8.86 14.11
N ASN A 16 6.71 9.80 13.48
CA ASN A 16 7.58 10.74 14.20
C ASN A 16 6.81 11.82 14.99
N PHE A 17 5.57 12.11 14.59
CA PHE A 17 4.74 13.15 15.21
C PHE A 17 3.96 12.67 16.43
N GLY A 18 3.94 11.36 16.69
CA GLY A 18 3.28 10.78 17.86
C GLY A 18 4.16 9.73 18.51
N ASN A 19 3.99 9.50 19.82
CA ASN A 19 4.59 8.34 20.44
C ASN A 19 4.04 7.08 19.75
N ALA A 20 4.86 6.04 19.51
CA ALA A 20 4.48 4.86 18.72
C ALA A 20 3.27 4.08 19.28
N GLY A 21 2.90 4.30 20.55
CA GLY A 21 1.66 3.81 21.18
C GLY A 21 0.63 4.89 21.51
N GLY A 22 0.83 6.12 21.04
CA GLY A 22 0.02 7.29 21.37
C GLY A 22 -1.19 7.44 20.46
N ARG A 23 -2.34 7.79 21.04
CA ARG A 23 -3.60 8.08 20.32
C ARG A 23 -3.47 9.13 19.21
N ASN A 24 -2.45 9.98 19.25
CA ASN A 24 -2.26 11.09 18.31
C ASN A 24 -2.14 10.63 16.85
N VAL A 25 -1.40 9.54 16.59
CA VAL A 25 -1.23 9.02 15.22
C VAL A 25 -2.57 8.50 14.68
N PHE A 26 -3.35 7.84 15.53
CA PHE A 26 -4.71 7.38 15.19
C PHE A 26 -5.67 8.52 14.91
N PHE A 27 -5.62 9.61 15.69
CA PHE A 27 -6.46 10.79 15.45
C PHE A 27 -6.12 11.49 14.13
N ILE A 28 -4.84 11.63 13.81
CA ILE A 28 -4.41 12.21 12.53
C ILE A 28 -4.90 11.34 11.37
N ALA A 29 -4.74 10.02 11.47
CA ALA A 29 -5.24 9.09 10.46
C ALA A 29 -6.76 9.19 10.28
N ALA A 30 -7.52 9.25 11.38
CA ALA A 30 -8.98 9.40 11.35
C ALA A 30 -9.41 10.73 10.71
N LEU A 31 -8.70 11.82 11.00
CA LEU A 31 -8.96 13.14 10.41
C LEU A 31 -8.70 13.15 8.91
N LEU A 32 -7.55 12.63 8.47
CA LEU A 32 -7.21 12.52 7.04
C LEU A 32 -8.20 11.64 6.28
N PHE A 33 -8.63 10.52 6.89
CA PHE A 33 -9.64 9.64 6.31
C PHE A 33 -11.01 10.31 6.20
N SER A 34 -11.41 11.09 7.21
CA SER A 34 -12.67 11.85 7.16
C SER A 34 -12.64 12.93 6.07
N LEU A 35 -11.51 13.62 5.92
CA LEU A 35 -11.32 14.64 4.88
C LEU A 35 -11.31 14.04 3.47
N SER A 36 -10.76 12.84 3.27
CA SER A 36 -10.73 12.20 1.94
C SER A 36 -12.12 11.81 1.43
N HIS A 37 -13.09 11.62 2.32
CA HIS A 37 -14.48 11.34 1.97
C HIS A 37 -15.22 12.55 1.41
N ILE A 38 -14.80 13.77 1.76
CA ILE A 38 -15.46 15.02 1.33
C ILE A 38 -15.48 15.17 -0.20
N PRO A 39 -14.35 15.09 -0.94
CA PRO A 39 -14.38 15.21 -2.40
C PRO A 39 -15.16 14.07 -3.05
N VAL A 40 -15.12 12.87 -2.48
CA VAL A 40 -15.91 11.73 -2.98
C VAL A 40 -17.42 11.99 -2.83
N ALA A 41 -17.85 12.57 -1.70
CA ALA A 41 -19.25 12.88 -1.45
C ALA A 41 -19.77 14.06 -2.28
N VAL A 42 -18.90 15.05 -2.57
CA VAL A 42 -19.25 16.23 -3.39
C VAL A 42 -19.29 15.89 -4.89
N THR A 43 -18.54 14.87 -5.33
CA THR A 43 -18.50 14.48 -6.73
C THR A 43 -19.77 13.74 -7.14
N ARG A 44 -20.56 14.34 -8.04
CA ARG A 44 -21.63 13.64 -8.76
C ARG A 44 -21.04 12.85 -9.92
N SER A 45 -20.65 11.60 -9.69
CA SER A 45 -20.19 10.72 -10.76
C SER A 45 -21.37 10.25 -11.60
N VAL A 46 -21.34 10.53 -12.90
CA VAL A 46 -22.18 9.86 -13.90
C VAL A 46 -21.55 8.49 -14.12
N HIS A 47 -22.09 7.45 -13.51
CA HIS A 47 -21.57 6.11 -13.67
C HIS A 47 -21.84 5.65 -15.11
N PRO A 48 -20.80 5.25 -15.89
CA PRO A 48 -21.03 4.59 -17.16
C PRO A 48 -21.80 3.29 -16.94
N GLU A 49 -22.67 2.93 -17.88
CA GLU A 49 -23.39 1.65 -17.82
C GLU A 49 -22.38 0.51 -17.74
N LEU A 50 -22.42 -0.22 -16.62
CA LEU A 50 -21.55 -1.36 -16.39
C LEU A 50 -22.01 -2.49 -17.31
N PRO A 51 -21.08 -3.16 -18.04
CA PRO A 51 -21.41 -4.39 -18.74
C PRO A 51 -21.92 -5.45 -17.74
N GLU A 52 -22.74 -6.38 -18.22
CA GLU A 52 -23.31 -7.42 -17.34
C GLU A 52 -22.18 -8.18 -16.61
N PRO A 53 -22.25 -8.29 -15.26
CA PRO A 53 -21.20 -8.92 -14.48
C PRO A 53 -21.17 -10.43 -14.75
N GLU A 54 -20.15 -10.88 -15.46
CA GLU A 54 -19.90 -12.29 -15.69
C GLU A 54 -19.29 -12.93 -14.43
N ARG A 55 -19.95 -13.96 -13.89
CA ARG A 55 -19.51 -14.62 -12.66
C ARG A 55 -18.45 -15.67 -12.95
N TYR A 56 -17.25 -15.44 -12.44
CA TYR A 56 -16.18 -16.43 -12.49
C TYR A 56 -16.03 -17.15 -11.14
N THR A 57 -15.84 -18.47 -11.18
CA THR A 57 -15.46 -19.25 -10.00
C THR A 57 -13.95 -19.17 -9.80
N PHE A 58 -13.46 -19.16 -8.56
CA PHE A 58 -12.02 -19.15 -8.24
C PHE A 58 -11.22 -20.21 -9.00
N LYS A 59 -11.74 -21.45 -9.08
CA LYS A 59 -11.14 -22.54 -9.87
C LYS A 59 -11.01 -22.21 -11.36
N ALA A 60 -12.01 -21.53 -11.95
CA ALA A 60 -11.99 -21.15 -13.35
C ALA A 60 -10.93 -20.06 -13.62
N LEU A 61 -10.77 -19.08 -12.71
CA LEU A 61 -9.66 -18.13 -12.76
C LEU A 61 -8.31 -18.83 -12.64
N PHE A 62 -8.17 -19.80 -11.72
CA PHE A 62 -6.88 -20.46 -11.49
C PHE A 62 -6.44 -21.26 -12.70
N LYS A 63 -7.38 -21.91 -13.38
CA LYS A 63 -7.09 -22.62 -14.62
C LYS A 63 -6.73 -21.68 -15.77
N LYS A 64 -7.30 -20.48 -15.81
CA LYS A 64 -7.10 -19.50 -16.91
C LYS A 64 -5.84 -18.64 -16.73
N ALA A 65 -5.47 -18.30 -15.49
CA ALA A 65 -4.30 -17.47 -15.18
C ALA A 65 -3.52 -18.00 -13.96
N PRO A 66 -2.98 -19.25 -14.02
CA PRO A 66 -2.34 -19.89 -12.87
C PRO A 66 -1.09 -19.12 -12.41
N VAL A 67 -0.28 -18.62 -13.34
CA VAL A 67 0.95 -17.87 -13.05
C VAL A 67 0.66 -16.52 -12.41
N GLY A 68 -0.37 -15.81 -12.88
CA GLY A 68 -0.77 -14.53 -12.29
C GLY A 68 -1.26 -14.70 -10.87
N MET A 69 -2.09 -15.72 -10.61
CA MET A 69 -2.61 -15.96 -9.26
C MET A 69 -1.56 -16.45 -8.28
N SER A 70 -0.68 -17.39 -8.67
CA SER A 70 0.41 -17.81 -7.81
C SER A 70 1.41 -16.68 -7.55
N GLY A 71 1.70 -15.86 -8.58
CA GLY A 71 2.56 -14.69 -8.47
C GLY A 71 2.00 -13.64 -7.51
N CYS A 72 0.73 -13.25 -7.65
CA CYS A 72 0.09 -12.31 -6.73
C CYS A 72 0.02 -12.85 -5.30
N PHE A 73 -0.25 -14.15 -5.13
CA PHE A 73 -0.27 -14.77 -3.80
C PHE A 73 1.10 -14.74 -3.12
N ALA A 74 2.15 -15.16 -3.85
CA ALA A 74 3.52 -15.11 -3.34
C ALA A 74 3.97 -13.67 -3.05
N ALA A 75 3.67 -12.73 -3.93
CA ALA A 75 3.96 -11.32 -3.72
C ALA A 75 3.24 -10.76 -2.48
N GLY A 76 1.99 -11.17 -2.23
CA GLY A 76 1.24 -10.81 -1.03
C GLY A 76 1.90 -11.33 0.25
N LEU A 77 2.37 -12.58 0.25
CA LEU A 77 3.09 -13.16 1.39
C LEU A 77 4.40 -12.43 1.66
N ILE A 78 5.19 -12.16 0.62
CA ILE A 78 6.48 -11.45 0.73
C ILE A 78 6.26 -10.04 1.28
N ASN A 79 5.30 -9.29 0.74
CA ASN A 79 4.98 -7.95 1.24
C ASN A 79 4.50 -7.99 2.69
N SER A 80 3.63 -8.94 3.04
CA SER A 80 3.12 -9.06 4.42
C SER A 80 4.24 -9.37 5.40
N ALA A 81 5.14 -10.31 5.06
CA ALA A 81 6.30 -10.63 5.88
C ALA A 81 7.22 -9.42 6.05
N PHE A 82 7.50 -8.69 4.96
CA PHE A 82 8.36 -7.51 5.00
C PHE A 82 7.74 -6.39 5.86
N PHE A 83 6.51 -5.95 5.57
CA PHE A 83 5.91 -4.80 6.26
C PHE A 83 5.58 -5.09 7.74
N SER A 84 5.42 -6.36 8.13
CA SER A 84 5.24 -6.74 9.53
C SER A 84 6.56 -6.88 10.29
N MET A 85 7.56 -7.55 9.70
CA MET A 85 8.82 -7.86 10.40
C MET A 85 9.88 -6.77 10.28
N ALA A 86 9.90 -5.97 9.21
CA ALA A 86 10.91 -4.93 9.02
C ALA A 86 10.90 -3.86 10.15
N PRO A 87 9.72 -3.37 10.63
CA PRO A 87 9.68 -2.50 11.80
C PRO A 87 10.16 -3.17 13.08
N VAL A 88 9.77 -4.43 13.30
CA VAL A 88 10.17 -5.22 14.50
C VAL A 88 11.68 -5.42 14.52
N PHE A 89 12.25 -5.86 13.40
CA PHE A 89 13.69 -5.99 13.26
C PHE A 89 14.40 -4.65 13.49
N GLY A 90 13.85 -3.56 12.95
CA GLY A 90 14.43 -2.25 13.14
C GLY A 90 14.45 -1.81 14.60
N THR A 91 13.37 -2.06 15.34
CA THR A 91 13.33 -1.79 16.78
C THR A 91 14.26 -2.68 17.61
N GLU A 92 14.46 -3.95 17.21
CA GLU A 92 15.37 -4.88 17.89
C GLU A 92 16.85 -4.51 17.74
N ILE A 93 17.22 -3.82 16.67
CA ILE A 93 18.58 -3.28 16.49
C ILE A 93 18.71 -1.84 17.03
N ASP A 94 17.80 -1.43 17.92
CA ASP A 94 17.76 -0.13 18.58
C ASP A 94 17.69 1.09 17.62
N LEU A 95 17.08 0.94 16.43
CA LEU A 95 16.81 2.10 15.57
C LEU A 95 15.85 3.07 16.28
N SER A 96 16.21 4.35 16.27
CA SER A 96 15.27 5.40 16.67
C SER A 96 14.05 5.42 15.75
N VAL A 97 12.91 5.90 16.26
CA VAL A 97 11.67 6.06 15.47
C VAL A 97 11.92 6.85 14.18
N PHE A 98 12.77 7.87 14.25
CA PHE A 98 13.17 8.67 13.09
C PHE A 98 13.89 7.83 12.04
N GLN A 99 14.90 7.06 12.42
CA GLN A 99 15.62 6.20 11.49
C GLN A 99 14.74 5.09 10.92
N LEU A 100 13.87 4.50 11.74
CA LEU A 100 12.92 3.48 11.32
C LEU A 100 11.92 4.03 10.28
N SER A 101 11.38 5.22 10.52
CA SER A 101 10.46 5.87 9.58
C SER A 101 11.13 6.13 8.22
N TRP A 102 12.39 6.56 8.21
CA TRP A 102 13.17 6.77 6.99
C TRP A 102 13.49 5.48 6.27
N PHE A 103 13.90 4.45 7.01
CA PHE A 103 14.16 3.12 6.47
C PHE A 103 12.93 2.56 5.73
N MET A 104 11.75 2.66 6.34
CA MET A 104 10.50 2.23 5.73
C MET A 104 10.10 3.12 4.54
N SER A 105 10.17 4.45 4.68
CA SER A 105 9.88 5.38 3.57
C SER A 105 10.77 5.11 2.35
N ILE A 106 12.09 4.98 2.54
CA ILE A 106 13.04 4.72 1.45
C ILE A 106 12.72 3.39 0.78
N THR A 107 12.35 2.36 1.55
CA THR A 107 11.99 1.07 0.98
C THR A 107 10.72 1.15 0.12
N VAL A 108 9.71 1.87 0.57
CA VAL A 108 8.47 2.09 -0.19
C VAL A 108 8.75 2.85 -1.49
N PHE A 109 9.55 3.92 -1.43
CA PHE A 109 9.92 4.68 -2.63
C PHE A 109 10.84 3.89 -3.57
N GLY A 110 11.78 3.12 -3.04
CA GLY A 110 12.63 2.22 -3.83
C GLY A 110 11.82 1.15 -4.55
N GLY A 111 10.86 0.54 -3.86
CA GLY A 111 9.91 -0.39 -4.45
C GLY A 111 9.08 0.24 -5.57
N PHE A 112 8.62 1.48 -5.37
CA PHE A 112 7.93 2.25 -6.41
C PHE A 112 8.82 2.48 -7.64
N THR A 113 10.08 2.90 -7.46
CA THR A 113 11.02 3.13 -8.57
C THR A 113 11.26 1.85 -9.37
N VAL A 114 11.50 0.73 -8.68
CA VAL A 114 11.71 -0.57 -9.35
C VAL A 114 10.45 -1.02 -10.07
N GLN A 115 9.27 -0.92 -9.45
CA GLN A 115 8.00 -1.23 -10.12
C GLN A 115 7.76 -0.35 -11.35
N TRP A 116 8.11 0.93 -11.29
CA TRP A 116 7.96 1.84 -12.43
C TRP A 116 8.88 1.43 -13.59
N ILE A 117 10.16 1.13 -13.32
CA ILE A 117 11.11 0.65 -14.34
C ILE A 117 10.61 -0.66 -14.96
N ILE A 118 10.20 -1.63 -14.14
CA ILE A 118 9.69 -2.91 -14.61
C ILE A 118 8.41 -2.72 -15.42
N GLY A 119 7.52 -1.80 -15.02
CA GLY A 119 6.32 -1.46 -15.79
C GLY A 119 6.66 -0.96 -17.20
N ILE A 120 7.64 -0.06 -17.32
CA ILE A 120 8.10 0.43 -18.63
C ILE A 120 8.69 -0.70 -19.48
N VAL A 121 9.44 -1.62 -18.86
CA VAL A 121 10.02 -2.77 -19.56
C VAL A 121 8.95 -3.78 -19.97
N SER A 122 7.90 -3.96 -19.17
CA SER A 122 6.81 -4.91 -19.45
C SER A 122 5.87 -4.45 -20.56
N ASP A 123 5.77 -3.15 -20.80
CA ASP A 123 4.98 -2.58 -21.90
C ASP A 123 5.68 -2.71 -23.27
N ARG A 124 6.94 -3.16 -23.29
CA ARG A 124 7.70 -3.50 -24.51
C ARG A 124 7.68 -4.99 -24.77
#